data_AF-A0A543KNK7-F1
#
_entry.id   AF-A0A543KNK7-F1
#
_cell.length_a   1.000
_cell.length_b   1.000
_cell.length_c   1.000
_cell.angle_alpha   90.00
_cell.angle_beta   90.00
_cell.angle_gamma   90.00
#
_symmetry.space_group_name_H-M   'P 1'
#
loop_
_entity.id
_entity.type
_entity.pdbx_description
1 polymer ?
#
loop_
_entity_poly.entity_id
_entity_poly.type
_entity_poly.pdbx_seq_one_letter_code
_entity_poly.pdbx_strand_id
1 'polypeptide(L)'
;MGKAQRIRRQREAEAAERERLIEEHLQLRADREGDPRFSALTRHADGSATVTMTDELAEAGRHQIVLFEERFGRPPGPDDPLLFDPDQDEPAPLDPDKFLAEVERASARAGMPEVGAAVRELGYIVSEQNRHHFSVAELDAWDEAIDRHRKLAS
;
A
#
# COMPACT_ATOMS: atom_id res chain seq x y z
N MET A 1 27.60 -36.01 -4.59
CA MET A 1 26.99 -35.21 -3.49
C MET A 1 25.67 -35.83 -3.09
N GLY A 2 25.45 -36.09 -1.79
CA GLY A 2 24.21 -36.69 -1.29
C GLY A 2 23.03 -35.70 -1.22
N LYS A 3 21.80 -36.21 -1.29
CA LYS A 3 20.54 -35.43 -1.24
C LYS A 3 20.47 -34.50 -0.02
N ALA A 4 20.92 -34.97 1.14
CA ALA A 4 20.96 -34.19 2.39
C ALA A 4 21.89 -32.96 2.31
N GLN A 5 23.05 -33.10 1.68
CA GLN A 5 24.01 -32.00 1.51
C GLN A 5 23.49 -30.93 0.55
N ARG A 6 22.71 -31.33 -0.48
CA ARG A 6 22.05 -30.39 -1.39
C ARG A 6 20.95 -29.59 -0.69
N ILE A 7 20.09 -30.26 0.09
CA ILE A 7 19.01 -29.59 0.84
C ILE A 7 19.57 -28.58 1.85
N ARG A 8 20.63 -28.94 2.58
CA ARG A 8 21.28 -28.04 3.53
C ARG A 8 21.83 -26.78 2.83
N ARG A 9 22.58 -26.95 1.74
CA ARG A 9 23.15 -25.83 0.98
C ARG A 9 22.06 -24.93 0.39
N GLN A 10 20.94 -25.50 -0.03
CA GLN A 10 19.81 -24.74 -0.54
C GLN A 10 19.20 -23.86 0.57
N ARG A 11 18.93 -24.42 1.75
CA ARG A 11 18.41 -23.66 2.90
C ARG A 11 19.36 -22.56 3.37
N GLU A 12 20.66 -22.84 3.38
CA GLU A 12 21.69 -21.85 3.72
C GLU A 12 21.70 -20.70 2.70
N ALA A 13 21.54 -21.01 1.40
CA ALA A 13 21.45 -20.00 0.35
C ALA A 13 20.16 -19.16 0.45
N GLU A 14 19.01 -19.80 0.68
CA GLU A 14 17.71 -19.12 0.88
C GLU A 14 17.75 -18.20 2.11
N ALA A 15 18.36 -18.65 3.20
CA ALA A 15 18.53 -17.83 4.41
C ALA A 15 19.44 -16.62 4.18
N ALA A 16 20.57 -16.81 3.49
CA ALA A 16 21.50 -15.72 3.17
C ALA A 16 20.89 -14.68 2.22
N GLU A 17 20.10 -15.14 1.25
CA GLU A 17 19.32 -14.25 0.37
C GLU A 17 18.27 -13.47 1.15
N ARG A 18 17.56 -14.14 2.06
CA ARG A 18 16.56 -13.48 2.91
C ARG A 18 17.19 -12.42 3.81
N GLU A 19 18.36 -12.70 4.39
CA GLU A 19 19.09 -11.76 5.21
C GLU A 19 19.51 -10.52 4.39
N ARG A 20 20.03 -10.72 3.17
CA ARG A 20 20.37 -9.64 2.24
C ARG A 20 19.16 -8.76 1.92
N LEU A 21 18.00 -9.36 1.61
CA LEU A 21 16.78 -8.61 1.31
C LEU A 21 16.30 -7.78 2.51
N ILE A 22 16.43 -8.32 3.73
CA ILE A 22 16.11 -7.59 4.96
C ILE A 22 17.07 -6.42 5.14
N GLU A 23 18.38 -6.61 4.94
CA GLU A 23 19.38 -5.55 5.05
C GLU A 23 19.14 -4.44 4.01
N GLU A 24 18.93 -4.79 2.74
CA GLU A 24 18.61 -3.84 1.67
C GLU A 24 17.33 -3.05 1.99
N HIS A 25 16.31 -3.73 2.53
CA HIS A 25 15.06 -3.07 2.91
C HIS A 25 15.23 -2.14 4.12
N LEU A 26 16.04 -2.52 5.11
CA LEU A 26 16.38 -1.64 6.25
C LEU A 26 17.13 -0.39 5.77
N GLN A 27 18.06 -0.55 4.82
CA GLN A 27 18.75 0.58 4.22
C GLN A 27 17.77 1.49 3.45
N LEU A 28 16.86 0.91 2.65
CA LEU A 28 15.82 1.66 1.94
C LEU A 28 14.96 2.49 2.88
N ARG A 29 14.61 1.93 4.05
CA ARG A 29 13.85 2.65 5.09
C ARG A 29 14.65 3.81 5.65
N ALA A 30 15.92 3.57 5.99
CA ALA A 30 16.82 4.60 6.52
C ALA A 30 17.04 5.74 5.52
N ASP A 31 17.22 5.42 4.23
CA ASP A 31 17.45 6.42 3.17
C ASP A 31 16.24 7.32 2.92
N ARG A 32 15.03 6.82 3.20
CA ARG A 32 13.77 7.54 2.99
C ARG A 32 13.26 8.21 4.26
N GLU A 33 13.80 7.86 5.42
CA GLU A 33 13.43 8.45 6.69
C GLU A 33 13.80 9.95 6.70
N GLY A 34 12.79 10.82 6.81
CA GLY A 34 12.97 12.27 6.80
C GLY A 34 13.13 12.90 5.41
N ASP A 35 13.11 12.13 4.33
CA ASP A 35 13.06 12.69 2.97
C ASP A 35 11.63 13.16 2.66
N PRO A 36 11.40 14.47 2.40
CA PRO A 36 10.06 15.01 2.17
C PRO A 36 9.37 14.47 0.90
N ARG A 37 10.11 13.82 0.01
CA ARG A 37 9.55 13.16 -1.18
C ARG A 37 8.80 11.88 -0.84
N PHE A 38 9.06 11.30 0.32
CA PHE A 38 8.42 10.07 0.80
C PHE A 38 7.61 10.35 2.05
N SER A 39 6.53 9.60 2.25
CA SER A 39 5.79 9.68 3.50
C SER A 39 6.55 8.98 4.61
N ALA A 40 6.50 9.50 5.84
CA ALA A 40 7.04 8.80 7.00
C ALA A 40 5.89 8.25 7.85
N LEU A 41 5.97 7.00 8.29
CA LEU A 41 4.97 6.37 9.15
C LEU A 41 5.58 6.06 10.52
N THR A 42 5.10 6.74 11.55
CA THR A 42 5.47 6.48 12.94
C THR A 42 4.30 5.80 13.64
N ARG A 43 4.49 4.56 14.07
CA ARG A 43 3.50 3.83 14.88
C ARG A 43 3.73 4.13 16.36
N HIS A 44 2.64 4.40 17.07
CA HIS A 44 2.65 4.72 18.50
C HIS A 44 2.29 3.50 19.34
N ALA A 45 2.66 3.54 20.63
CA ALA A 45 2.44 2.41 21.55
C ALA A 45 0.95 2.14 21.83
N ASP A 46 0.08 3.14 21.63
CA ASP A 46 -1.37 3.03 21.79
C ASP A 46 -2.07 2.42 20.55
N GLY A 47 -1.31 2.04 19.53
CA GLY A 47 -1.82 1.48 18.28
C GLY A 47 -2.18 2.53 17.23
N SER A 48 -2.16 3.82 17.56
CA SER A 48 -2.29 4.89 16.58
C SER A 48 -1.02 5.03 15.73
N ALA A 49 -1.10 5.80 14.65
CA ALA A 49 0.08 6.13 13.85
C ALA A 49 0.00 7.56 13.33
N THR A 50 1.16 8.19 13.19
CA THR A 50 1.30 9.47 12.51
C THR A 50 1.95 9.25 11.16
N VAL A 51 1.35 9.82 10.12
CA VAL A 51 1.91 9.85 8.78
C VAL A 51 2.35 11.28 8.46
N THR A 52 3.63 11.48 8.18
CA THR A 52 4.11 12.70 7.55
C THR A 52 3.70 12.66 6.09
N MET A 53 2.86 13.61 5.68
CA MET A 53 2.39 13.69 4.29
C MET A 53 3.46 14.33 3.40
N THR A 54 3.61 13.79 2.19
CA THR A 54 4.29 14.50 1.10
C THR A 54 3.44 15.69 0.64
N ASP A 55 4.03 16.63 -0.09
CA ASP A 55 3.28 17.78 -0.65
C ASP A 55 2.10 17.31 -1.53
N GLU A 56 2.31 16.27 -2.33
CA GLU A 56 1.30 15.65 -3.17
C GLU A 56 0.15 15.05 -2.33
N LEU A 57 0.47 14.32 -1.27
CA LEU A 57 -0.55 13.73 -0.39
C LEU A 57 -1.32 14.81 0.38
N ALA A 58 -0.63 15.86 0.80
CA ALA A 58 -1.25 17.00 1.47
C ALA A 58 -2.18 17.78 0.52
N GLU A 59 -1.81 17.91 -0.75
CA GLU A 59 -2.67 18.51 -1.79
C GLU A 59 -3.90 17.65 -2.06
N ALA A 60 -3.74 16.33 -2.18
CA ALA A 60 -4.86 15.41 -2.31
C ALA A 60 -5.84 15.50 -1.11
N GLY A 61 -5.31 15.61 0.11
CA GLY A 61 -6.13 15.83 1.32
C GLY A 61 -6.89 17.15 1.30
N ARG A 62 -6.26 18.25 0.86
CA ARG A 62 -6.94 19.54 0.67
C ARG A 62 -8.04 19.45 -0.38
N HIS A 63 -7.80 18.73 -1.47
CA HIS A 63 -8.82 18.52 -2.51
C HIS A 63 -10.01 17.72 -1.98
N GLN A 64 -9.78 16.69 -1.15
CA GLN A 64 -10.86 15.95 -0.50
C GLN A 64 -11.72 16.82 0.43
N ILE A 65 -11.11 17.77 1.15
CA ILE A 65 -11.86 18.73 1.99
C ILE A 65 -12.77 19.60 1.12
N VAL A 66 -12.28 20.10 -0.02
CA VAL A 66 -13.10 20.88 -0.97
C VAL A 66 -14.27 20.04 -1.48
N LEU A 67 -14.03 18.80 -1.90
CA LEU A 67 -15.09 17.89 -2.38
C LEU A 67 -16.13 17.61 -1.29
N PHE A 68 -15.70 17.48 -0.03
CA PHE A 68 -16.60 17.31 1.11
C PHE A 68 -17.49 18.54 1.29
N GLU A 69 -16.91 19.73 1.28
CA GLU A 69 -17.64 21.00 1.40
C GLU A 69 -18.65 21.18 0.27
N GLU A 70 -18.25 20.88 -0.97
CA GLU A 70 -19.14 20.93 -2.14
C GLU A 70 -20.31 19.93 -2.00
N ARG A 71 -20.05 18.74 -1.44
CA ARG A 71 -21.08 17.69 -1.30
C ARG A 71 -22.08 17.96 -0.18
N PHE A 72 -21.61 18.44 0.96
CA PHE A 72 -22.39 18.52 2.21
C PHE A 72 -22.66 19.95 2.69
N GLY A 73 -22.10 20.97 2.02
CA GLY A 73 -22.34 22.38 2.31
C GLY A 73 -21.70 22.89 3.61
N ARG A 74 -20.77 22.12 4.20
CA ARG A 74 -20.02 22.47 5.41
C ARG A 74 -18.63 21.83 5.41
N PRO A 75 -17.65 22.39 6.13
CA PRO A 75 -16.36 21.72 6.35
C PRO A 75 -16.54 20.39 7.11
N PRO A 76 -15.63 19.42 6.91
CA PRO A 76 -15.60 18.19 7.71
C PRO A 76 -15.23 18.50 9.16
N GLY A 77 -15.95 17.87 10.09
CA GLY A 77 -15.65 17.82 11.51
C GLY A 77 -14.64 16.72 11.84
N PRO A 78 -14.21 16.62 13.11
CA PRO A 78 -13.20 15.66 13.54
C PRO A 78 -13.63 14.18 13.39
N ASP A 79 -14.94 13.91 13.42
CA ASP A 79 -15.51 12.57 13.29
C ASP A 79 -16.03 12.28 11.87
N ASP A 80 -15.95 13.25 10.96
CA ASP A 80 -16.37 13.04 9.57
C ASP A 80 -15.31 12.26 8.80
N PRO A 81 -15.73 11.37 7.87
CA PRO A 81 -14.81 10.61 7.06
C PRO A 81 -14.12 11.51 6.03
N LEU A 82 -12.78 11.49 6.01
CA LEU A 82 -11.99 12.16 4.97
C LEU A 82 -12.18 11.49 3.59
N LEU A 83 -12.30 10.16 3.57
CA LEU A 83 -12.69 9.38 2.40
C LEU A 83 -14.17 9.01 2.55
N PHE A 84 -15.04 9.79 1.93
CA PHE A 84 -16.49 9.68 2.08
C PHE A 84 -17.17 9.07 0.85
N ASP A 85 -18.35 8.49 1.04
CA ASP A 85 -19.24 8.07 -0.05
C ASP A 85 -20.06 9.28 -0.54
N PRO A 86 -19.83 9.79 -1.77
CA PRO A 86 -20.58 10.93 -2.29
C PRO A 86 -22.03 10.59 -2.59
N ASP A 87 -22.44 9.32 -2.64
CA ASP A 87 -23.82 8.93 -2.94
C ASP A 87 -24.74 9.02 -1.71
N GLN A 88 -24.18 9.25 -0.51
CA GLN A 88 -24.95 9.30 0.74
C GLN A 88 -25.42 10.72 1.07
N ASP A 89 -26.61 10.83 1.64
CA ASP A 89 -27.17 12.12 2.06
C ASP A 89 -26.44 12.72 3.27
N GLU A 90 -25.90 11.87 4.13
CA GLU A 90 -25.06 12.24 5.27
C GLU A 90 -23.62 11.72 5.08
N PRO A 91 -22.60 12.39 5.64
CA PRO A 91 -21.22 11.93 5.56
C PRO A 91 -21.06 10.51 6.12
N ALA A 92 -20.74 9.58 5.21
CA ALA A 92 -20.47 8.19 5.54
C ALA A 92 -19.13 7.77 4.91
N PRO A 93 -18.37 6.86 5.54
CA PRO A 93 -17.13 6.36 4.95
C PRO A 93 -17.38 5.74 3.58
N LEU A 94 -16.41 5.92 2.66
CA LEU A 94 -16.44 5.23 1.38
C LEU A 94 -16.48 3.70 1.61
N ASP A 95 -17.42 3.02 0.96
CA ASP A 95 -17.52 1.57 1.00
C ASP A 95 -16.21 0.93 0.48
N PRO A 96 -15.53 0.09 1.29
CA PRO A 96 -14.31 -0.59 0.86
C PRO A 96 -14.48 -1.39 -0.43
N ASP A 97 -15.63 -2.02 -0.66
CA ASP A 97 -15.89 -2.79 -1.88
C ASP A 97 -16.04 -1.89 -3.10
N LYS A 98 -16.66 -0.70 -2.95
CA LYS A 98 -16.69 0.34 -4.00
C LYS A 98 -15.27 0.81 -4.33
N PHE A 99 -14.44 1.04 -3.31
CA PHE A 99 -13.05 1.46 -3.49
C PHE A 99 -12.25 0.39 -4.25
N LEU A 100 -12.28 -0.87 -3.80
CA LEU A 100 -11.58 -1.97 -4.46
C LEU A 100 -12.04 -2.19 -5.90
N ALA A 101 -13.34 -2.03 -6.18
CA ALA A 101 -13.88 -2.10 -7.54
C ALA A 101 -13.41 -0.94 -8.42
N GLU A 102 -13.20 0.27 -7.87
CA GLU A 102 -12.60 1.37 -8.63
C GLU A 102 -11.11 1.12 -8.92
N VAL A 103 -10.35 0.62 -7.94
CA VAL A 103 -8.94 0.23 -8.15
C VAL A 103 -8.83 -0.80 -9.26
N GLU A 104 -9.65 -1.85 -9.23
CA GLU A 104 -9.68 -2.90 -10.26
C GLU A 104 -9.97 -2.33 -11.66
N ARG A 105 -10.97 -1.44 -11.77
CA ARG A 105 -11.30 -0.76 -13.03
C ARG A 105 -10.17 0.17 -13.50
N ALA A 106 -9.55 0.92 -12.58
CA ALA A 106 -8.45 1.82 -12.90
C ALA A 106 -7.22 1.06 -13.39
N SER A 107 -6.84 -0.02 -12.71
CA SER A 107 -5.75 -0.91 -13.10
C SER A 107 -5.98 -1.56 -14.46
N ALA A 108 -7.20 -2.02 -14.74
CA ALA A 108 -7.56 -2.55 -16.06
C ALA A 108 -7.44 -1.49 -17.17
N ARG A 109 -7.91 -0.26 -16.94
CA ARG A 109 -7.76 0.85 -17.89
C ARG A 109 -6.30 1.23 -18.15
N ALA A 110 -5.43 1.05 -17.16
CA ALA A 110 -3.99 1.27 -17.28
C ALA A 110 -3.24 0.11 -17.98
N GLY A 111 -3.92 -0.97 -18.36
CA GLY A 111 -3.30 -2.16 -18.95
C GLY A 111 -2.52 -3.01 -17.94
N MET A 112 -2.83 -2.88 -16.65
CA MET A 112 -2.19 -3.60 -15.55
C MET A 112 -3.24 -4.29 -14.65
N PRO A 113 -4.14 -5.14 -15.20
CA PRO A 113 -5.23 -5.74 -14.44
C PRO A 113 -4.74 -6.57 -13.23
N GLU A 114 -3.51 -7.09 -13.28
CA GLU A 114 -2.93 -7.84 -12.17
C GLU A 114 -2.78 -7.02 -10.88
N VAL A 115 -2.61 -5.70 -11.00
CA VAL A 115 -2.52 -4.80 -9.84
C VAL A 115 -3.86 -4.76 -9.12
N GLY A 116 -4.97 -4.59 -9.86
CA GLY A 116 -6.30 -4.56 -9.29
C GLY A 116 -6.65 -5.86 -8.55
N ALA A 117 -6.30 -6.99 -9.16
CA ALA A 117 -6.50 -8.31 -8.57
C ALA A 117 -5.64 -8.52 -7.30
N ALA A 118 -4.37 -8.10 -7.31
CA ALA A 118 -3.49 -8.19 -6.15
C ALA A 118 -4.00 -7.32 -4.98
N VAL A 119 -4.47 -6.11 -5.25
CA VAL A 119 -5.05 -5.23 -4.21
C VAL A 119 -6.32 -5.85 -3.61
N ARG A 120 -7.20 -6.42 -4.44
CA ARG A 120 -8.41 -7.13 -3.96
C ARG A 120 -8.06 -8.35 -3.10
N GLU A 121 -6.97 -9.05 -3.39
CA GLU A 121 -6.51 -10.21 -2.64
C GLU A 121 -5.84 -9.83 -1.31
N LEU A 122 -4.94 -8.85 -1.33
CA LEU A 122 -4.05 -8.53 -0.21
C LEU A 122 -4.57 -7.40 0.68
N GLY A 123 -5.46 -6.56 0.17
CA GLY A 123 -6.03 -5.42 0.88
C GLY A 123 -5.12 -4.20 1.00
N TYR A 124 -3.97 -4.19 0.32
CA TYR A 124 -3.04 -3.06 0.24
C TYR A 124 -2.46 -2.91 -1.15
N ILE A 125 -1.88 -1.74 -1.42
CA ILE A 125 -1.17 -1.43 -2.67
C ILE A 125 0.28 -1.05 -2.37
N VAL A 126 1.21 -1.67 -3.08
CA VAL A 126 2.63 -1.31 -3.02
C VAL A 126 2.98 -0.43 -4.23
N SER A 127 3.64 0.69 -3.95
CA SER A 127 4.18 1.62 -4.92
C SER A 127 5.59 2.05 -4.52
N GLU A 128 6.30 2.69 -5.44
CA GLU A 128 7.61 3.26 -5.11
C GLU A 128 7.53 4.27 -3.96
N GLN A 129 6.40 4.96 -3.80
CA GLN A 129 6.23 5.95 -2.75
C GLN A 129 6.05 5.34 -1.35
N ASN A 130 5.51 4.12 -1.23
CA ASN A 130 5.14 3.55 0.07
C ASN A 130 5.81 2.21 0.38
N ARG A 131 6.54 1.59 -0.55
CA ARG A 131 7.15 0.25 -0.37
C ARG A 131 8.01 0.07 0.89
N HIS A 132 8.57 1.17 1.39
CA HIS A 132 9.38 1.20 2.61
C HIS A 132 8.56 1.12 3.91
N HIS A 133 7.23 1.20 3.84
CA HIS A 133 6.33 0.99 4.98
C HIS A 133 5.94 -0.49 5.19
N PHE A 134 6.22 -1.34 4.20
CA PHE A 134 5.87 -2.76 4.22
C PHE A 134 7.08 -3.61 4.64
N SER A 135 6.84 -4.67 5.37
CA SER A 135 7.85 -5.69 5.64
C SER A 135 8.27 -6.42 4.37
N VAL A 136 9.46 -7.04 4.39
CA VAL A 136 9.92 -7.90 3.28
C VAL A 136 8.91 -9.00 2.96
N ALA A 137 8.22 -9.57 3.97
CA ALA A 137 7.21 -10.60 3.74
C ALA A 137 5.96 -10.07 3.01
N GLU A 138 5.54 -8.83 3.29
CA GLU A 138 4.42 -8.18 2.58
C GLU A 138 4.82 -7.82 1.14
N LEU A 139 6.07 -7.40 0.92
CA LEU A 139 6.60 -7.16 -0.42
C LEU A 139 6.69 -8.46 -1.24
N ASP A 140 7.17 -9.56 -0.65
CA ASP A 140 7.17 -10.88 -1.29
C ASP A 140 5.74 -11.32 -1.66
N ALA A 141 4.79 -11.17 -0.74
CA ALA A 141 3.39 -11.52 -0.98
C ALA A 141 2.76 -10.68 -2.11
N TRP A 142 3.10 -9.39 -2.17
CA TRP A 142 2.71 -8.49 -3.26
C TRP A 142 3.27 -8.96 -4.60
N ASP A 143 4.57 -9.20 -4.70
CA ASP A 143 5.23 -9.61 -5.94
C ASP A 143 4.69 -10.98 -6.42
N GLU A 144 4.49 -11.92 -5.50
CA GLU A 144 3.87 -13.21 -5.82
C GLU A 144 2.44 -13.07 -6.34
N ALA A 145 1.61 -12.21 -5.72
CA ALA A 145 0.25 -11.97 -6.17
C ALA A 145 0.21 -11.36 -7.57
N ILE A 146 1.06 -10.35 -7.83
CA ILE A 146 1.22 -9.74 -9.15
C ILE A 146 1.60 -10.78 -10.20
N ASP A 147 2.59 -11.62 -9.92
CA ASP A 147 3.05 -12.65 -10.86
C ASP A 147 2.00 -13.73 -11.12
N ARG A 148 1.23 -14.13 -10.09
CA ARG A 148 0.12 -15.07 -10.26
C ARG A 148 -0.97 -14.49 -11.15
N HIS A 149 -1.44 -13.27 -10.87
CA HIS A 149 -2.53 -12.64 -11.62
C HIS A 149 -2.12 -12.26 -13.04
N ARG A 150 -0.85 -11.88 -13.26
CA ARG A 150 -0.31 -11.65 -14.61
C ARG A 150 -0.39 -12.90 -15.48
N LYS A 151 -0.08 -14.08 -14.92
CA LYS A 151 -0.17 -15.37 -15.64
C LYS A 151 -1.61 -15.81 -15.91
N LEU A 152 -2.57 -15.32 -15.13
CA LEU A 152 -4.00 -15.60 -15.33
C LEU A 152 -4.64 -14.67 -16.36
N ALA A 153 -4.06 -13.46 -16.54
CA ALA A 153 -4.53 -12.46 -17.49
C ALA A 153 -3.90 -12.61 -18.90
N SER A 154 -2.84 -13.42 -19.05
CA SER A 154 -2.19 -13.75 -20.31
C SER A 154 -2.85 -14.92 -21.04
#